data_AF-A0A1L5KFK7-F1
#
_entry.id   AF-A0A1L5KFK7-F1
#
_cell.length_a   1.000
_cell.length_b   1.000
_cell.length_c   1.000
_cell.angle_alpha   90.00
_cell.angle_beta   90.00
_cell.angle_gamma   90.00
#
_symmetry.space_group_name_H-M   'P 1'
#
loop_
_entity.id
_entity.type
_entity.pdbx_description
1 polymer ?
#
loop_
_entity_poly.entity_id
_entity_poly.type
_entity_poly.pdbx_seq_one_letter_code
_entity_poly.pdbx_strand_id
1 'polypeptide(L)'
;MNLYPCAYSMTFNVTKEPGQEKLTLNAILNQRSQDVLAANNWNVCQYAVLMHMLAQVCDMQVGELVHVIADAHIYDRHVPLIRELISREPFPAPTFWLNPEVKDFYQFTRDDVKLIDYETGPQITNIPIAV
;
A
#
# COMPACT_ATOMS: atom_id res chain seq x y z
N MET A 1 -22.18 -0.57 -11.61
CA MET A 1 -21.10 -0.50 -10.60
C MET A 1 -21.74 -0.66 -9.24
N ASN A 2 -21.47 -1.76 -8.53
CA ASN A 2 -22.13 -2.07 -7.26
C ASN A 2 -21.62 -1.21 -6.11
N LEU A 3 -20.40 -0.65 -6.24
CA LEU A 3 -19.80 0.31 -5.32
C LEU A 3 -18.87 1.26 -6.10
N TYR A 4 -18.95 2.57 -5.83
CA TYR A 4 -18.07 3.56 -6.44
C TYR A 4 -16.61 3.40 -5.95
N PRO A 5 -15.59 3.66 -6.80
CA PRO A 5 -14.18 3.54 -6.38
C PRO A 5 -13.90 4.35 -5.12
N CYS A 6 -13.30 3.70 -4.12
CA CYS A 6 -12.87 4.38 -2.90
C CYS A 6 -11.60 5.18 -3.18
N ALA A 7 -10.53 4.49 -3.56
CA ALA A 7 -9.38 5.07 -4.22
C ALA A 7 -9.75 5.34 -5.69
N TYR A 8 -9.70 6.59 -6.12
CA TYR A 8 -10.26 7.00 -7.42
C TYR A 8 -9.23 7.61 -8.36
N SER A 9 -8.09 8.08 -7.85
CA SER A 9 -7.02 8.58 -8.71
C SER A 9 -5.65 8.40 -8.08
N MET A 10 -4.65 8.26 -8.95
CA MET A 10 -3.25 8.29 -8.58
C MET A 10 -2.53 9.25 -9.52
N THR A 11 -1.73 10.14 -8.97
CA THR A 11 -0.87 11.06 -9.73
C THR A 11 0.56 10.60 -9.55
N PHE A 12 1.28 10.37 -10.64
CA PHE A 12 2.70 10.01 -10.60
C PHE A 12 3.57 11.24 -10.85
N ASN A 13 4.68 11.33 -10.12
CA ASN A 13 5.67 12.39 -10.27
C ASN A 13 7.07 11.78 -10.39
N VAL A 14 7.76 12.05 -11.50
CA VAL A 14 9.11 11.55 -11.75
C VAL A 14 10.12 12.63 -11.43
N THR A 15 11.04 12.35 -10.51
CA THR A 15 12.09 13.28 -10.08
C THR A 15 13.48 12.72 -10.34
N LYS A 16 14.49 13.59 -10.30
CA LYS A 16 15.91 13.21 -10.35
C LYS A 16 16.69 13.99 -9.32
N GLU A 17 17.31 13.29 -8.38
CA GLU A 17 18.19 13.93 -7.40
C GLU A 17 19.60 14.11 -7.97
N PRO A 18 20.31 15.20 -7.63
CA PRO A 18 21.70 15.38 -8.01
C PRO A 18 22.57 14.21 -7.55
N GLY A 19 23.33 13.62 -8.49
CA GLY A 19 24.21 12.49 -8.20
C GLY A 19 23.56 11.10 -8.27
N GLN A 20 22.24 11.00 -8.47
CA GLN A 20 21.59 9.71 -8.72
C GLN A 20 21.60 9.33 -10.20
N GLU A 21 21.87 8.06 -10.46
CA GLU A 21 21.88 7.48 -11.80
C GLU A 21 20.46 7.35 -12.36
N LYS A 22 19.56 6.74 -11.58
CA LYS A 22 18.17 6.46 -11.95
C LYS A 22 17.22 7.61 -11.61
N LEU A 23 16.10 7.69 -12.33
CA LEU A 23 14.96 8.54 -11.98
C LEU A 23 14.18 7.91 -10.81
N THR A 24 13.53 8.76 -10.02
CA THR A 24 12.69 8.33 -8.89
C THR A 24 11.21 8.48 -9.27
N LEU A 25 10.45 7.40 -9.18
CA LEU A 25 8.99 7.45 -9.32
C LEU A 25 8.38 7.73 -7.95
N ASN A 26 7.62 8.82 -7.82
CA ASN A 26 6.80 9.15 -6.65
C ASN A 26 5.32 9.10 -7.02
N ALA A 27 4.43 8.98 -6.05
CA ALA A 27 3.00 8.95 -6.31
C ALA A 27 2.15 9.58 -5.22
N ILE A 28 1.00 10.12 -5.62
CA ILE A 28 -0.05 10.61 -4.74
C ILE A 28 -1.32 9.81 -5.03
N LEU A 29 -1.81 9.06 -4.06
CA LEU A 29 -3.07 8.33 -4.10
C LEU A 29 -4.19 9.18 -3.49
N ASN A 30 -5.27 9.44 -4.23
CA ASN A 30 -6.45 10.11 -3.69
C ASN A 30 -7.57 9.10 -3.45
N GLN A 31 -8.08 9.10 -2.23
CA GLN A 31 -9.15 8.23 -1.78
C GLN A 31 -10.27 9.05 -1.13
N ARG A 32 -11.48 8.92 -1.68
CA ARG A 32 -12.64 9.69 -1.20
C ARG A 32 -13.18 9.20 0.14
N SER A 33 -12.96 7.93 0.48
CA SER A 33 -13.57 7.26 1.63
C SER A 33 -12.72 6.05 2.02
N GLN A 34 -12.30 5.95 3.29
CA GLN A 34 -11.43 4.90 3.81
C GLN A 34 -11.98 4.34 5.12
N ASP A 35 -12.36 3.06 5.09
CA ASP A 35 -12.52 2.24 6.29
C ASP A 35 -11.11 1.95 6.86
N VAL A 36 -10.80 2.59 7.99
CA VAL A 36 -9.47 2.55 8.60
C VAL A 36 -9.08 1.14 9.04
N LEU A 37 -10.00 0.34 9.56
CA LEU A 37 -9.66 -0.99 10.06
C LEU A 37 -9.63 -2.03 8.94
N ALA A 38 -10.66 -2.07 8.11
CA ALA A 38 -10.84 -3.18 7.18
C ALA A 38 -10.10 -2.96 5.84
N ALA A 39 -9.95 -1.71 5.38
CA ALA A 39 -9.49 -1.43 4.03
C ALA A 39 -8.14 -0.68 3.98
N ASN A 40 -7.76 0.05 5.02
CA ASN A 40 -6.59 0.93 4.95
C ASN A 40 -5.29 0.21 4.62
N ASN A 41 -4.99 -0.87 5.34
CA ASN A 41 -3.76 -1.62 5.09
C ASN A 41 -3.73 -2.21 3.67
N TRP A 42 -4.87 -2.69 3.15
CA TRP A 42 -4.96 -3.16 1.77
C TRP A 42 -4.66 -2.06 0.76
N ASN A 43 -5.21 -0.86 0.96
CA ASN A 43 -4.96 0.27 0.08
C ASN A 43 -3.49 0.70 0.12
N VAL A 44 -2.89 0.85 1.30
CA VAL A 44 -1.47 1.22 1.41
C VAL A 44 -0.58 0.18 0.73
N CYS A 45 -0.76 -1.11 1.05
CA CYS A 45 0.06 -2.17 0.49
C CYS A 45 -0.12 -2.32 -1.04
N GLN A 46 -1.35 -2.36 -1.55
CA GLN A 46 -1.57 -2.61 -2.98
C GLN A 46 -1.01 -1.48 -3.86
N TYR A 47 -1.12 -0.23 -3.41
CA TYR A 47 -0.61 0.92 -4.17
C TYR A 47 0.92 1.09 -4.02
N ALA A 48 1.48 0.70 -2.87
CA ALA A 48 2.93 0.59 -2.73
C ALA A 48 3.50 -0.48 -3.69
N VAL A 49 2.90 -1.68 -3.70
CA VAL A 49 3.30 -2.77 -4.61
C VAL A 49 3.18 -2.34 -6.07
N LEU A 50 2.06 -1.70 -6.46
CA LEU A 50 1.88 -1.16 -7.80
C LEU A 50 3.00 -0.18 -8.17
N MET A 51 3.37 0.69 -7.24
CA MET A 51 4.43 1.68 -7.43
C MET A 51 5.81 1.03 -7.61
N HIS A 52 6.13 -0.02 -6.83
CA HIS A 52 7.35 -0.82 -7.02
C HIS A 52 7.38 -1.50 -8.40
N MET A 53 6.26 -2.10 -8.81
CA MET A 53 6.15 -2.75 -10.13
C MET A 53 6.37 -1.73 -11.26
N LEU A 54 5.72 -0.57 -11.19
CA LEU A 54 5.86 0.49 -12.19
C LEU A 54 7.28 1.06 -12.24
N ALA A 55 7.89 1.31 -11.08
CA ALA A 55 9.27 1.79 -11.01
C ALA A 55 10.23 0.79 -11.68
N GLN A 56 10.10 -0.50 -11.36
CA GLN A 56 10.97 -1.55 -11.90
C GLN A 56 10.90 -1.66 -13.43
N VAL A 57 9.70 -1.72 -14.01
CA VAL A 57 9.55 -1.88 -15.48
C VAL A 57 9.91 -0.62 -16.25
N CYS A 58 9.91 0.54 -15.59
CA CYS A 58 10.35 1.82 -16.16
C CYS A 58 11.85 2.11 -15.93
N ASP A 59 12.61 1.17 -15.36
CA ASP A 59 14.01 1.37 -14.95
C ASP A 59 14.22 2.57 -14.01
N MET A 60 13.28 2.77 -13.09
CA MET A 60 13.31 3.80 -12.06
C MET A 60 13.52 3.18 -10.68
N GLN A 61 13.96 3.99 -9.73
CA GLN A 61 13.88 3.64 -8.32
C GLN A 61 12.53 4.09 -7.73
N VAL A 62 12.06 3.35 -6.72
CA VAL A 62 10.84 3.70 -5.99
C VAL A 62 11.11 4.90 -5.09
N GLY A 63 10.20 5.86 -5.09
CA GLY A 63 10.21 7.03 -4.22
C GLY A 63 9.09 6.99 -3.18
N GLU A 64 8.49 8.14 -2.90
CA GLU A 64 7.46 8.29 -1.88
C GLU A 64 6.04 8.03 -2.41
N LEU A 65 5.22 7.33 -1.62
CA LEU A 65 3.78 7.22 -1.80
C LEU A 65 3.07 8.10 -0.77
N VAL A 66 2.37 9.13 -1.24
CA VAL A 66 1.52 10.00 -0.43
C VAL A 66 0.07 9.57 -0.56
N HIS A 67 -0.56 9.14 0.54
CA HIS A 67 -1.97 8.72 0.56
C HIS A 67 -2.86 9.83 1.11
N VAL A 68 -3.58 10.50 0.21
CA VAL A 68 -4.55 11.55 0.53
C VAL A 68 -5.92 10.91 0.71
N ILE A 69 -6.47 11.04 1.92
CA ILE A 69 -7.78 10.48 2.29
C ILE A 69 -8.72 11.62 2.64
N ALA A 70 -9.86 11.71 1.94
CA ALA A 70 -10.85 12.75 2.20
C ALA A 70 -11.71 12.44 3.44
N ASP A 71 -12.33 11.25 3.46
CA ASP A 71 -13.10 10.75 4.60
C ASP A 71 -12.41 9.51 5.17
N ALA A 72 -11.61 9.72 6.22
CA ALA A 72 -11.00 8.65 7.01
C ALA A 72 -11.91 8.36 8.21
N HIS A 73 -12.54 7.19 8.23
CA HIS A 73 -13.53 6.85 9.24
C HIS A 73 -13.30 5.47 9.86
N ILE A 74 -13.84 5.34 11.06
CA ILE A 74 -13.89 4.11 11.84
C ILE A 74 -15.37 3.82 12.06
N TYR A 75 -15.84 2.63 11.69
CA TYR A 75 -17.17 2.20 12.09
C TYR A 75 -17.22 1.96 13.59
N ASP A 76 -18.31 2.32 14.26
CA ASP A 76 -18.45 2.20 15.72
C ASP A 76 -18.17 0.76 16.23
N ARG A 77 -18.59 -0.24 15.45
CA ARG A 77 -18.36 -1.67 15.70
C ARG A 77 -16.89 -2.10 15.62
N HIS A 78 -16.03 -1.28 15.03
CA HIS A 78 -14.59 -1.49 14.92
C HIS A 78 -13.81 -0.85 16.06
N VAL A 79 -14.39 0.10 16.80
CA VAL A 79 -13.69 0.85 17.85
C VAL A 79 -13.03 -0.07 18.90
N PRO A 80 -13.68 -1.12 19.44
CA PRO A 80 -13.04 -2.02 20.38
C PRO A 80 -11.82 -2.74 19.79
N LEU A 81 -11.90 -3.18 18.53
CA LEU A 81 -10.82 -3.87 17.82
C LEU A 81 -9.62 -2.95 17.58
N ILE A 82 -9.88 -1.71 17.16
CA ILE A 82 -8.83 -0.72 16.92
C ILE A 82 -8.12 -0.37 18.22
N ARG A 83 -8.84 -0.18 19.33
CA ARG A 83 -8.25 0.10 20.64
C ARG A 83 -7.28 -1.00 21.08
N GLU A 84 -7.64 -2.25 20.80
CA GLU A 84 -6.78 -3.39 21.06
C GLU A 84 -5.54 -3.37 20.14
N LEU A 85 -5.71 -3.21 18.81
CA LEU A 85 -4.59 -3.14 17.86
C LEU A 85 -3.56 -2.07 18.21
N ILE A 86 -4.00 -0.84 18.49
CA ILE A 86 -3.10 0.27 18.76
C ILE A 86 -2.43 0.17 20.15
N SER A 87 -2.86 -0.77 20.99
CA SER A 87 -2.22 -1.06 22.28
C SER A 87 -1.09 -2.09 22.18
N ARG A 88 -0.94 -2.74 21.02
CA ARG A 88 0.11 -3.75 20.78
C ARG A 88 1.44 -3.08 20.47
N GLU A 89 2.51 -3.79 20.79
CA GLU A 89 3.86 -3.38 20.38
C GLU A 89 3.99 -3.49 18.85
N PRO A 90 4.45 -2.44 18.14
CA PRO A 90 4.73 -2.50 16.71
C PRO A 90 6.05 -3.25 16.44
N PHE A 91 6.10 -3.97 15.31
CA PHE A 91 7.33 -4.58 14.80
C PHE A 91 8.00 -3.68 13.76
N PRO A 92 9.32 -3.86 13.50
CA PRO A 92 9.99 -3.23 12.38
C PRO A 92 9.28 -3.52 11.05
N ALA A 93 9.38 -2.58 10.10
CA ALA A 93 8.84 -2.79 8.76
C ALA A 93 9.61 -3.91 8.03
N PRO A 94 8.93 -4.78 7.27
CA PRO A 94 9.59 -5.81 6.46
C PRO A 94 10.37 -5.18 5.32
N THR A 95 11.30 -5.94 4.75
CA THR A 95 11.89 -5.60 3.45
C THR A 95 11.03 -6.16 2.33
N PHE A 96 10.58 -5.29 1.43
CA PHE A 96 9.85 -5.70 0.23
C PHE A 96 10.83 -6.15 -0.87
N TRP A 97 10.67 -7.38 -1.35
CA TRP A 97 11.41 -7.92 -2.48
C TRP A 97 10.48 -8.15 -3.67
N LEU A 98 10.91 -7.67 -4.83
CA LEU A 98 10.26 -7.86 -6.12
C LEU A 98 11.26 -8.56 -7.07
N ASN A 99 10.81 -9.56 -7.82
CA ASN A 99 11.68 -10.33 -8.71
C ASN A 99 12.31 -9.40 -9.77
N PRO A 100 13.64 -9.20 -9.77
CA PRO A 100 14.30 -8.26 -10.66
C PRO A 100 14.31 -8.70 -12.12
N GLU A 101 14.07 -9.99 -12.40
CA GLU A 101 14.09 -10.55 -13.76
C GLU A 101 12.83 -10.20 -14.55
N VAL A 102 11.73 -9.82 -13.89
CA VAL A 102 10.49 -9.44 -14.56
C VAL A 102 10.61 -8.00 -15.10
N LYS A 103 10.56 -7.87 -16.43
CA LYS A 103 10.68 -6.57 -17.13
C LYS A 103 9.38 -6.11 -17.80
N ASP A 104 8.36 -6.96 -17.84
CA ASP A 104 7.03 -6.64 -18.37
C ASP A 104 6.03 -6.58 -17.21
N PHE A 105 5.31 -5.47 -17.12
CA PHE A 105 4.31 -5.23 -16.08
C PHE A 105 3.24 -6.33 -16.00
N TYR A 106 2.88 -6.91 -17.15
CA TYR A 106 1.82 -7.92 -17.20
C TYR A 106 2.32 -9.35 -16.91
N GLN A 107 3.63 -9.53 -16.71
CA GLN A 107 4.23 -10.83 -16.42
C GLN A 107 4.41 -11.11 -14.93
N PHE A 108 4.21 -10.12 -14.06
CA PHE A 108 4.29 -10.34 -12.61
C PHE A 108 3.25 -11.36 -12.13
N THR A 109 3.70 -12.25 -11.26
CA THR A 109 2.89 -13.25 -10.57
C THR A 109 3.03 -13.10 -9.06
N ARG A 110 2.31 -13.92 -8.29
CA ARG A 110 2.41 -13.93 -6.82
C ARG A 110 3.78 -14.38 -6.33
N ASP A 111 4.47 -15.22 -7.09
CA ASP A 111 5.78 -15.77 -6.71
C ASP A 111 6.92 -14.74 -6.87
N ASP A 112 6.63 -13.64 -7.57
CA ASP A 112 7.57 -12.54 -7.81
C ASP A 112 7.61 -11.51 -6.67
N VAL A 113 6.79 -11.70 -5.62
CA VAL A 113 6.66 -10.77 -4.51
C VAL A 113 6.94 -11.49 -3.20
N LYS A 114 7.81 -10.90 -2.36
CA LYS A 114 8.12 -11.43 -1.02
C LYS A 114 8.25 -10.30 -0.02
N LEU A 115 7.86 -10.58 1.22
CA LEU A 115 8.20 -9.77 2.38
C LEU A 115 9.25 -10.54 3.18
N ILE A 116 10.44 -9.97 3.28
CA ILE A 116 11.56 -10.52 4.05
C ILE A 116 11.50 -9.91 5.45
N ASP A 117 11.72 -10.73 6.48
CA ASP A 117 11.65 -10.35 7.90
C ASP A 117 10.29 -9.76 8.31
N TYR A 118 9.20 -10.29 7.73
CA TYR A 118 7.85 -9.87 8.09
C TYR A 118 7.39 -10.52 9.38
N GLU A 119 7.38 -9.73 10.45
CA GLU A 119 6.86 -10.10 11.76
C GLU A 119 5.46 -9.50 11.98
N THR A 120 4.54 -10.30 12.51
CA THR A 120 3.15 -9.87 12.77
C THR A 120 2.65 -10.38 14.11
N GLY A 121 1.84 -9.57 14.79
CA GLY A 121 1.07 -10.01 15.95
C GLY A 121 -0.10 -10.93 15.58
N PRO A 122 -0.86 -11.42 16.59
CA PRO A 122 -2.03 -12.27 16.37
C PRO A 122 -3.06 -11.61 15.44
N GLN A 123 -3.50 -12.31 14.40
CA GLN A 123 -4.47 -11.74 13.46
C GLN A 123 -5.82 -11.43 14.14
N ILE A 124 -6.38 -10.26 13.89
CA ILE A 124 -7.80 -10.00 14.18
C ILE A 124 -8.64 -10.66 13.10
N THR A 125 -9.48 -11.61 13.51
CA THR A 125 -10.40 -12.33 12.64
C THR A 125 -11.82 -11.79 12.76
N ASN A 126 -12.66 -12.04 11.76
CA ASN A 126 -14.11 -11.74 11.77
C ASN A 126 -14.44 -10.24 11.96
N ILE A 127 -13.67 -9.37 11.31
CA ILE A 127 -13.95 -7.92 11.29
C ILE A 127 -15.31 -7.71 10.59
N PRO A 128 -16.33 -7.14 11.26
CA PRO A 128 -17.66 -7.00 10.68
C PRO A 128 -17.67 -5.92 9.60
N ILE A 129 -17.92 -6.30 8.34
CA ILE A 129 -17.98 -5.38 7.20
C ILE A 129 -19.34 -4.68 7.14
N ALA A 130 -19.34 -3.38 6.88
CA ALA A 130 -20.56 -2.64 6.54
C ALA A 130 -20.94 -2.93 5.08
N VAL A 131 -22.09 -3.56 4.85
CA VAL A 131 -22.67 -3.81 3.52
C VAL A 131 -23.69 -2.73 3.21
#